data_AF-A0A962A6R7-F1
#
_entry.id   AF-A0A962A6R7-F1
#
_cell.length_a   1.000
_cell.length_b   1.000
_cell.length_c   1.000
_cell.angle_alpha   90.00
_cell.angle_beta   90.00
_cell.angle_gamma   90.00
#
_symmetry.space_group_name_H-M   'P 1'
#
loop_
_entity.id
_entity.type
_entity.pdbx_description
1 polymer ?
#
loop_
_entity_poly.entity_id
_entity_poly.type
_entity_poly.pdbx_seq_one_letter_code
_entity_poly.pdbx_strand_id
1 'polypeptide(L)'
;MRGVHFYIVLVLIPAVLALGHDIALLLENSSFNELIATMQSGERPLMSYLSDLGFIWTHYARESYESVRESSDPQTWEMIKMLLMQKALFVALAFAGVNFLLLFILKLLKVGPFKG
;
A
#
# COMPACT_ATOMS: atom_id res chain seq x y z
N MET A 1 17.35 -3.78 -22.28
CA MET A 1 15.98 -3.49 -21.77
C MET A 1 15.36 -4.58 -20.88
N ARG A 2 15.68 -5.88 -20.99
CA ARG A 2 15.05 -6.94 -20.17
C ARG A 2 15.18 -6.71 -18.65
N GLY A 3 16.33 -6.25 -18.16
CA GLY A 3 16.53 -5.95 -16.72
C GLY A 3 15.63 -4.85 -16.17
N VAL A 4 15.32 -3.82 -16.95
CA VAL A 4 14.42 -2.73 -16.54
C VAL A 4 12.99 -3.24 -16.37
N HIS A 5 12.52 -4.10 -17.27
CA HIS A 5 11.18 -4.70 -17.17
C HIS A 5 11.07 -5.61 -15.95
N PHE A 6 12.09 -6.45 -15.70
CA PHE A 6 12.13 -7.29 -14.50
C PHE A 6 12.12 -6.45 -13.21
N TYR A 7 12.92 -5.38 -13.16
CA TYR A 7 12.95 -4.47 -12.02
C TYR A 7 11.59 -3.79 -11.79
N ILE A 8 10.92 -3.35 -12.85
CA ILE A 8 9.56 -2.79 -12.76
C ILE A 8 8.59 -3.78 -12.10
N VAL A 9 8.65 -5.06 -12.48
CA VAL A 9 7.81 -6.09 -11.86
C VAL A 9 8.13 -6.23 -10.38
N LEU A 10 9.41 -6.26 -9.99
CA LEU A 10 9.81 -6.35 -8.58
C LEU A 10 9.27 -5.18 -7.75
N VAL A 11 9.34 -3.98 -8.30
CA VAL A 11 8.87 -2.75 -7.64
C VAL A 11 7.35 -2.75 -7.43
N LEU A 12 6.59 -3.46 -8.25
CA LEU A 12 5.14 -3.57 -8.12
C LEU A 12 4.69 -4.64 -7.12
N ILE A 13 5.59 -5.55 -6.68
CA ILE A 13 5.25 -6.64 -5.75
C ILE A 13 4.53 -6.12 -4.49
N PRO A 14 5.00 -5.07 -3.79
CA PRO A 14 4.33 -4.59 -2.58
C PRO A 14 2.89 -4.13 -2.84
N ALA A 15 2.61 -3.52 -3.99
CA ALA A 15 1.27 -3.06 -4.34
C ALA A 15 0.33 -4.23 -4.65
N VAL A 16 0.84 -5.25 -5.36
CA VAL A 16 0.10 -6.49 -5.62
C VAL A 16 -0.21 -7.23 -4.31
N LEU A 17 0.74 -7.29 -3.38
CA LEU A 17 0.53 -7.91 -2.08
C LEU A 17 -0.51 -7.15 -1.23
N ALA A 18 -0.43 -5.82 -1.17
CA ALA A 18 -1.40 -5.00 -0.45
C ALA A 18 -2.81 -5.17 -1.03
N LEU A 19 -2.94 -5.18 -2.36
CA LEU A 19 -4.22 -5.39 -3.03
C LEU A 19 -4.76 -6.81 -2.77
N GLY A 20 -3.90 -7.83 -2.86
CA GLY A 20 -4.27 -9.22 -2.60
C GLY A 20 -4.72 -9.43 -1.16
N HIS A 21 -4.05 -8.79 -0.20
CA HIS A 21 -4.45 -8.77 1.20
C HIS A 21 -5.84 -8.15 1.39
N ASP A 22 -6.11 -6.98 0.80
CA ASP A 22 -7.41 -6.32 0.90
C ASP A 22 -8.52 -7.18 0.27
N ILE A 23 -8.25 -7.81 -0.88
CA ILE A 23 -9.19 -8.75 -1.52
C ILE A 23 -9.47 -9.94 -0.61
N ALA A 24 -8.45 -10.53 0.01
CA ALA A 24 -8.61 -11.68 0.90
C ALA A 24 -9.51 -11.32 2.10
N LEU A 25 -9.26 -10.19 2.75
CA LEU A 25 -10.09 -9.72 3.87
C LEU A 25 -11.54 -9.44 3.45
N LEU A 26 -11.75 -8.93 2.24
CA LEU A 26 -13.10 -8.71 1.72
C LEU A 26 -13.85 -10.02 1.50
N LEU A 27 -13.18 -11.04 0.98
CA LEU A 27 -13.78 -12.36 0.76
C LEU A 27 -14.04 -13.12 2.06
N GLU A 28 -13.24 -12.89 3.10
CA GLU A 28 -13.45 -13.46 4.43
C GLU A 28 -14.62 -12.80 5.17
N ASN A 29 -14.77 -11.48 5.04
CA ASN A 29 -15.73 -10.71 5.84
C ASN A 29 -17.05 -10.40 5.12
N SER A 30 -17.20 -10.75 3.84
CA SER A 30 -18.41 -10.43 3.07
C SER A 30 -18.69 -11.47 2.01
N SER A 31 -19.97 -11.73 1.72
CA SER A 31 -20.32 -12.50 0.54
C SER A 31 -20.05 -11.66 -0.72
N PHE A 32 -19.53 -12.27 -1.79
CA PHE A 32 -19.21 -11.57 -3.04
C PHE A 32 -20.40 -10.78 -3.61
N ASN A 33 -21.62 -11.27 -3.39
CA ASN A 33 -22.87 -10.64 -3.83
C ASN A 33 -23.19 -9.37 -3.02
N GLU A 34 -22.94 -9.37 -1.71
CA GLU A 34 -23.10 -8.17 -0.88
C GLU A 34 -22.10 -7.09 -1.27
N LEU A 35 -20.85 -7.47 -1.58
CA LEU A 35 -19.84 -6.53 -2.04
C LEU A 35 -20.27 -5.82 -3.33
N ILE A 36 -20.74 -6.58 -4.33
CA ILE A 36 -21.21 -6.00 -5.59
C ILE A 36 -22.43 -5.10 -5.34
N ALA A 37 -23.37 -5.53 -4.49
CA ALA A 37 -24.54 -4.73 -4.14
C ALA A 37 -24.15 -3.42 -3.44
N THR A 38 -23.21 -3.44 -2.49
CA THR A 38 -22.75 -2.23 -1.80
C THR A 38 -21.95 -1.32 -2.74
N MET A 39 -21.11 -1.86 -3.63
CA MET A 39 -20.43 -1.06 -4.65
C MET A 39 -21.40 -0.40 -5.63
N GLN A 40 -22.47 -1.11 -6.04
CA GLN A 40 -23.50 -0.59 -6.93
C GLN A 40 -24.41 0.44 -6.25
N SER A 41 -24.67 0.27 -4.95
CA SER A 41 -25.47 1.22 -4.16
C SER A 41 -24.77 2.56 -3.93
N GLY A 42 -23.43 2.61 -4.06
CA GLY A 42 -22.64 3.81 -3.79
C GLY A 42 -22.57 4.21 -2.32
N GLU A 43 -23.10 3.38 -1.40
CA GLU A 43 -23.19 3.71 0.02
C GLU A 43 -21.83 3.79 0.73
N ARG A 44 -20.80 3.12 0.18
CA ARG A 44 -19.44 3.16 0.72
C ARG A 44 -18.40 3.47 -0.36
N PRO A 45 -17.52 4.47 -0.15
CA PRO A 45 -16.44 4.74 -1.07
C PRO A 45 -15.47 3.55 -1.12
N LEU A 46 -14.95 3.24 -2.31
CA LEU A 46 -14.04 2.09 -2.52
C LEU A 46 -12.82 2.12 -1.58
N MET A 47 -12.36 3.32 -1.22
CA MET A 47 -11.27 3.55 -0.26
C MET A 47 -11.53 2.97 1.14
N SER A 48 -12.79 2.80 1.54
CA SER A 48 -13.15 2.25 2.85
C SER A 48 -12.84 0.75 2.96
N TYR A 49 -12.69 0.06 1.82
CA TYR A 49 -12.36 -1.36 1.77
C TYR A 49 -10.87 -1.65 1.74
N LEU A 50 -10.03 -0.62 1.56
CA LEU A 50 -8.58 -0.76 1.58
C LEU A 50 -8.08 -0.68 3.01
N SER A 51 -7.21 -1.61 3.41
CA SER A 51 -6.57 -1.56 4.71
C SER A 51 -5.60 -0.37 4.80
N ASP A 52 -5.55 0.23 5.98
CA ASP A 52 -4.50 1.18 6.33
C ASP A 52 -3.35 0.48 7.06
N LEU A 53 -2.20 1.15 7.14
CA LEU A 53 -1.02 0.60 7.80
C LEU A 53 -1.27 0.29 9.28
N GLY A 54 -2.14 1.07 9.94
CA GLY A 54 -2.56 0.83 11.32
C GLY A 54 -3.33 -0.48 11.47
N PHE A 55 -4.29 -0.75 10.59
CA PHE A 55 -5.00 -2.02 10.54
C PHE A 55 -4.01 -3.18 10.35
N ILE A 56 -3.11 -3.10 9.37
CA ILE A 56 -2.14 -4.18 9.12
C ILE A 56 -1.27 -4.43 10.38
N TRP A 57 -0.74 -3.38 11.01
CA TRP A 57 0.08 -3.53 12.21
C TRP A 57 -0.71 -4.13 13.37
N THR A 58 -1.89 -3.60 13.65
CA THR A 58 -2.74 -4.10 14.75
C THR A 58 -3.26 -5.51 14.51
N HIS A 59 -3.48 -5.90 13.25
CA HIS A 59 -3.98 -7.23 12.87
C HIS A 59 -2.88 -8.30 12.98
N TYR A 60 -1.65 -8.01 12.54
CA TYR A 60 -0.58 -9.01 12.48
C TYR A 60 0.46 -8.93 13.60
N ALA A 61 0.60 -7.78 14.27
CA ALA A 61 1.62 -7.55 15.28
C ALA A 61 1.11 -6.61 16.40
N ARG A 62 -0.03 -6.97 16.97
CA ARG A 62 -0.72 -6.19 18.02
C ARG A 62 0.16 -5.82 19.21
N GLU A 63 0.91 -6.77 19.75
CA GLU A 63 1.79 -6.53 20.91
C GLU A 63 2.86 -5.49 20.60
N SER A 64 3.43 -5.52 19.39
CA SER A 64 4.39 -4.53 18.92
C SER A 64 3.75 -3.15 18.76
N TYR A 65 2.51 -3.09 18.26
CA TYR A 65 1.75 -1.83 18.18
C TYR A 65 1.51 -1.23 19.56
N GLU A 66 1.05 -2.04 20.52
CA GLU A 66 0.77 -1.61 21.90
C GLU A 66 2.05 -1.13 22.59
N SER A 67 3.15 -1.88 22.45
CA SER A 67 4.46 -1.48 22.97
C SER A 67 4.94 -0.14 22.40
N VAL A 68 4.82 0.10 21.10
CA VAL A 68 5.19 1.39 20.51
C VAL A 68 4.29 2.52 20.99
N ARG A 69 2.98 2.28 21.07
CA ARG A 69 2.01 3.26 21.57
C ARG A 69 2.29 3.69 23.01
N GLU A 70 2.60 2.73 23.88
CA GLU A 70 2.88 2.98 25.30
C GLU A 70 4.24 3.64 25.54
N SER A 71 5.23 3.33 24.70
CA SER A 71 6.58 3.88 24.82
C SER A 71 6.76 5.25 24.18
N SER A 72 5.83 5.67 23.30
CA SER A 72 5.88 6.96 22.61
C SER A 72 5.27 8.08 23.45
N ASP A 73 5.90 9.25 23.46
CA ASP A 73 5.25 10.45 23.99
C ASP A 73 4.03 10.84 23.11
N PRO A 74 3.07 11.62 23.64
CA PRO A 74 1.84 11.95 22.91
C PRO A 74 2.06 12.64 21.57
N GLN A 75 3.09 13.50 21.46
CA GLN A 75 3.36 14.24 20.22
C GLN A 75 3.91 13.30 19.14
N THR A 76 4.88 12.46 19.50
CA THR A 76 5.43 11.44 18.60
C THR A 76 4.34 10.46 18.17
N TRP A 77 3.46 10.05 19.09
CA TRP A 77 2.38 9.13 18.77
C TRP A 77 1.39 9.69 17.75
N GLU A 78 1.00 10.96 17.85
CA GLU A 78 0.11 11.58 16.86
C GLU A 78 0.76 11.66 15.47
N MET A 79 2.08 11.87 15.39
CA MET A 79 2.81 11.79 14.12
C MET A 79 2.78 10.38 13.53
N ILE A 80 3.04 9.35 14.36
CA ILE A 80 2.96 7.95 13.93
C ILE A 80 1.55 7.62 13.44
N LYS A 81 0.53 8.01 14.20
CA LYS A 81 -0.87 7.77 13.86
C LYS A 81 -1.27 8.36 12.51
N MET A 82 -0.80 9.57 12.17
CA MET A 82 -1.03 10.15 10.84
C MET A 82 -0.43 9.29 9.70
N LEU A 83 0.73 8.66 9.93
CA LEU A 83 1.31 7.71 8.99
C LEU A 83 0.50 6.41 8.92
N LEU A 84 0.01 5.92 10.07
CA LEU A 84 -0.75 4.68 10.15
C LEU A 84 -2.12 4.76 9.46
N MET A 85 -2.69 5.95 9.31
CA MET A 85 -3.95 6.16 8.57
C MET A 85 -3.80 6.05 7.04
N GLN A 86 -2.57 5.98 6.51
CA GLN A 86 -2.36 5.86 5.07
C GLN A 86 -2.74 4.47 4.58
N LYS A 87 -3.43 4.41 3.43
CA LYS A 87 -3.79 3.13 2.80
C LYS A 87 -2.56 2.40 2.32
N ALA A 88 -2.42 1.14 2.70
CA ALA A 88 -1.22 0.34 2.41
C ALA A 88 -0.97 0.24 0.89
N LEU A 89 -2.04 0.09 0.11
CA LEU A 89 -1.98 0.10 -1.35
C LEU A 89 -1.38 1.39 -1.91
N PHE A 90 -1.74 2.56 -1.37
CA PHE A 90 -1.20 3.84 -1.86
C PHE A 90 0.24 4.07 -1.45
N VAL A 91 0.64 3.63 -0.25
CA VAL A 91 2.04 3.67 0.16
C VAL A 91 2.89 2.80 -0.78
N ALA A 92 2.42 1.60 -1.11
CA ALA A 92 3.09 0.71 -2.04
C ALA A 92 3.14 1.26 -3.48
N LEU A 93 2.03 1.84 -3.97
CA LEU A 93 1.98 2.48 -5.29
C LEU A 93 2.84 3.75 -5.35
N ALA A 94 2.93 4.52 -4.27
CA ALA A 94 3.81 5.68 -4.19
C ALA A 94 5.28 5.26 -4.30
N PHE A 95 5.69 4.20 -3.59
CA PHE A 95 7.01 3.60 -3.75
C PHE A 95 7.26 3.20 -5.21
N ALA A 96 6.30 2.53 -5.86
CA ALA A 96 6.43 2.17 -7.26
C ALA A 96 6.56 3.40 -8.16
N GLY A 97 5.72 4.41 -7.96
CA GLY A 97 5.71 5.66 -8.72
C GLY A 97 7.04 6.41 -8.65
N VAL A 98 7.67 6.48 -7.46
CA VAL A 98 9.00 7.08 -7.30
C VAL A 98 10.04 6.35 -8.15
N ASN A 99 10.06 5.01 -8.11
CA ASN A 99 11.00 4.23 -8.90
C ASN A 99 10.76 4.38 -10.41
N PHE A 100 9.50 4.41 -10.85
CA PHE A 100 9.17 4.71 -12.25
C PHE A 100 9.64 6.09 -12.69
N LEU A 101 9.44 7.11 -11.85
CA LEU A 101 9.89 8.46 -12.13
C LEU A 101 11.42 8.53 -12.26
N LEU A 102 12.16 7.85 -11.37
CA LEU A 102 13.61 7.75 -11.46
C LEU A 102 14.06 7.08 -12.78
N LEU A 103 13.45 5.96 -13.15
CA LEU A 103 13.74 5.30 -14.42
C LEU A 103 13.42 6.19 -15.63
N PHE A 104 12.32 6.94 -15.56
CA PHE A 104 11.93 7.89 -16.59
C PHE A 104 12.96 9.00 -16.76
N ILE A 105 13.44 9.59 -15.65
CA ILE A 105 14.51 10.61 -15.66
C ILE A 105 15.80 10.03 -16.24
N LEU A 106 16.22 8.83 -15.81
CA LEU A 106 17.41 8.16 -16.34
C LEU A 106 17.32 7.90 -17.85
N LYS A 107 16.12 7.54 -18.32
CA LYS A 107 15.84 7.37 -19.75
C LYS A 107 15.95 8.68 -20.51
N LEU A 108 15.42 9.78 -19.99
CA LEU A 108 15.53 11.11 -20.60
C LEU A 108 17.00 11.57 -20.73
N LEU A 109 17.79 11.32 -19.69
CA LEU A 109 19.22 11.69 -19.68
C LEU A 109 20.11 10.71 -20.47
N LYS A 110 19.55 9.59 -20.96
CA LYS A 110 20.30 8.49 -21.58
C LYS A 110 21.45 7.98 -20.70
N VAL A 111 21.20 7.86 -19.40
CA VAL A 111 22.19 7.41 -18.41
C VAL A 111 21.87 5.99 -17.94
N GLY A 112 22.90 5.25 -17.51
CA GLY A 112 22.77 3.91 -16.93
C GLY A 112 22.26 2.87 -17.94
N PRO A 113 21.18 2.12 -17.63
CA PRO A 113 20.68 1.03 -18.49
C PRO A 113 20.07 1.52 -19.81
N PHE A 114 20.01 2.85 -20.02
CA PHE A 114 19.52 3.51 -21.23
C PHE A 114 20.63 4.17 -22.06
N LYS A 115 21.91 3.91 -21.75
CA LYS A 115 23.05 4.27 -22.62
C LYS A 115 23.08 3.33 -23.83
N GLY A 116 22.38 3.73 -24.89
CA GLY A 116 22.23 3.00 -26.15
C GLY A 116 21.13 3.64 -27.00
#